data_AF-A0A6P5J8E4-F1
#
_entry.id   AF-A0A6P5J8E4-F1
#
_cell.length_a   1.000
_cell.length_b   1.000
_cell.length_c   1.000
_cell.angle_alpha   90.00
_cell.angle_beta   90.00
_cell.angle_gamma   90.00
#
_symmetry.space_group_name_H-M   'P 1'
#
loop_
_entity.id
_entity.type
_entity.pdbx_description
1 polymer ?
#
loop_
_entity_poly.entity_id
_entity_poly.type
_entity_poly.pdbx_seq_one_letter_code
_entity_poly.pdbx_strand_id
1 'polypeptide(L)'
;MPPASKAKEGEPTSAVHSQLVKLLSALFYGTCSFFIVLVNKTVLTTYSFPSPLILGIGQMATTIVILYVSKLNKIIQFPDFNKTIPVKLFPLPLLYVGNHISGLSSTSKLSSDLSFNLEGYIFVFLNDIFTAANGVYTKQKMDPKELGKYGVLFYNACFMIIPTFVISISTGDLQQATEFSHWRNILFITQFLLSCLLGFLLMYSTVLCSYYNSALTTTVVGAVKNISIAYIGILFGRDYIFSVLNFIGLNICMGGGVMYTFLTIQGPEHPKQQVDEENIPTDTKLESAIA
;
A
#
# COMPACT_ATOMS: atom_id res chain seq x y z
N MET A 1 -12.45 -45.92 36.23
CA MET A 1 -12.32 -45.57 34.80
C MET A 1 -12.94 -44.19 34.59
N PRO A 2 -12.15 -43.14 34.36
CA PRO A 2 -12.70 -41.86 33.94
C PRO A 2 -13.13 -41.91 32.46
N PRO A 3 -14.13 -41.12 32.03
CA PRO A 3 -14.64 -41.18 30.66
C PRO A 3 -13.68 -40.50 29.68
N ALA A 4 -13.60 -41.07 28.48
CA ALA A 4 -12.77 -40.63 27.37
C ALA A 4 -13.09 -39.19 26.96
N SER A 5 -12.04 -38.37 26.87
CA SER A 5 -12.03 -37.06 26.22
C SER A 5 -12.52 -37.21 24.77
N LYS A 6 -13.59 -36.50 24.42
CA LYS A 6 -13.99 -36.30 23.02
C LYS A 6 -12.88 -35.48 22.34
N ALA A 7 -12.06 -36.14 21.52
CA ALA A 7 -11.22 -35.45 20.56
C ALA A 7 -12.12 -34.61 19.65
N LYS A 8 -11.84 -33.31 19.57
CA LYS A 8 -12.42 -32.42 18.57
C LYS A 8 -11.90 -32.86 17.20
N GLU A 9 -12.64 -33.73 16.52
CA GLU A 9 -12.51 -33.93 15.08
C GLU A 9 -13.15 -32.73 14.37
N GLY A 10 -12.34 -31.70 14.20
CA GLY A 10 -12.62 -30.55 13.35
C GLY A 10 -11.31 -29.86 13.03
N GLU A 11 -11.05 -29.65 11.74
CA GLU A 11 -10.18 -28.60 11.19
C GLU A 11 -8.70 -28.89 10.85
N PRO A 12 -8.40 -29.73 9.84
CA PRO A 12 -7.22 -29.54 8.98
C PRO A 12 -7.50 -28.55 7.83
N THR A 13 -8.74 -28.56 7.30
CA THR A 13 -9.14 -27.83 6.08
C THR A 13 -9.31 -26.33 6.30
N SER A 14 -9.84 -25.88 7.44
CA SER A 14 -9.98 -24.44 7.72
C SER A 14 -8.64 -23.78 8.07
N ALA A 15 -7.72 -24.50 8.72
CA ALA A 15 -6.37 -24.05 8.99
C ALA A 15 -5.58 -23.85 7.68
N VAL A 16 -5.65 -24.81 6.75
CA VAL A 16 -5.02 -24.69 5.42
C VAL A 16 -5.64 -23.54 4.62
N HIS A 17 -6.96 -23.37 4.66
CA HIS A 17 -7.64 -22.26 3.99
C HIS A 17 -7.20 -20.90 4.55
N SER A 18 -7.11 -20.77 5.88
CA SER A 18 -6.63 -19.55 6.55
C SER A 18 -5.19 -19.18 6.16
N GLN A 19 -4.29 -20.17 6.10
CA GLN A 19 -2.90 -19.96 5.68
C GLN A 19 -2.81 -19.58 4.20
N LEU A 20 -3.62 -20.19 3.34
CA LEU A 20 -3.66 -19.88 1.91
C LEU A 20 -4.09 -18.43 1.67
N VAL A 21 -5.14 -17.93 2.36
CA VAL A 21 -5.61 -16.54 2.22
C VAL A 21 -4.55 -15.54 2.68
N LYS A 22 -3.83 -15.84 3.77
CA LYS A 22 -2.69 -15.05 4.26
C LYS A 22 -1.58 -14.96 3.21
N LEU A 23 -1.19 -16.10 2.65
CA LEU A 23 -0.16 -16.16 1.61
C LEU A 23 -0.59 -15.42 0.34
N LEU A 24 -1.80 -15.65 -0.15
CA LEU A 24 -2.31 -15.02 -1.37
C LEU A 24 -2.42 -13.49 -1.24
N SER A 25 -2.90 -13.00 -0.09
CA SER A 25 -2.96 -11.55 0.16
C SER A 25 -1.57 -10.90 0.23
N ALA A 26 -0.59 -11.58 0.83
CA ALA A 26 0.80 -11.15 0.84
C ALA A 26 1.42 -11.12 -0.57
N LEU A 27 1.24 -12.20 -1.35
CA LEU A 27 1.73 -12.28 -2.74
C LEU A 27 1.09 -11.21 -3.63
N PHE A 28 -0.22 -10.98 -3.47
CA PHE A 28 -0.94 -9.96 -4.22
C PHE A 28 -0.42 -8.56 -3.93
N TYR A 29 -0.18 -8.24 -2.65
CA TYR A 29 0.46 -6.98 -2.25
C TYR A 29 1.87 -6.84 -2.82
N GLY A 30 2.72 -7.85 -2.68
CA GLY A 30 4.09 -7.83 -3.21
C GLY A 30 4.11 -7.60 -4.73
N THR A 31 3.22 -8.27 -5.45
CA THR A 31 3.08 -8.13 -6.92
C THR A 31 2.63 -6.73 -7.32
N CYS A 32 1.55 -6.22 -6.71
CA CYS A 32 1.05 -4.87 -7.00
C CYS A 32 2.11 -3.80 -6.69
N SER A 33 2.79 -3.95 -5.54
CA SER A 33 3.84 -3.04 -5.08
C SER A 33 5.09 -3.08 -5.96
N PHE A 34 5.42 -4.23 -6.54
CA PHE A 34 6.48 -4.33 -7.53
C PHE A 34 6.13 -3.58 -8.82
N PHE A 35 4.96 -3.85 -9.41
CA PHE A 35 4.57 -3.26 -10.70
C PHE A 35 4.36 -1.75 -10.65
N ILE A 36 3.75 -1.24 -9.58
CA ILE A 36 3.53 0.21 -9.44
C ILE A 36 4.85 0.99 -9.42
N VAL A 37 5.93 0.44 -8.84
CA VAL A 37 7.24 1.09 -8.86
C VAL A 37 7.78 1.19 -10.29
N LEU A 38 7.68 0.11 -11.08
CA LEU A 38 8.14 0.12 -12.48
C LEU A 38 7.35 1.09 -13.36
N VAL A 39 6.02 1.09 -13.22
CA VAL A 39 5.15 1.95 -14.01
C VAL A 39 5.31 3.42 -13.59
N ASN A 40 5.39 3.71 -12.29
CA ASN A 40 5.66 5.07 -11.81
C ASN A 40 7.02 5.58 -12.27
N LYS A 41 8.06 4.74 -12.24
CA LYS A 41 9.38 5.10 -12.80
C LYS A 41 9.28 5.42 -14.30
N THR A 42 8.50 4.64 -15.05
CA THR A 42 8.28 4.90 -16.48
C THR A 42 7.63 6.27 -16.69
N VAL A 43 6.56 6.58 -15.94
CA VAL A 43 5.84 7.86 -16.04
C VAL A 43 6.72 9.05 -15.61
N LEU A 44 7.32 8.99 -14.42
CA LEU A 44 8.03 10.11 -13.80
C LEU A 44 9.44 10.30 -14.35
N THR A 45 10.14 9.22 -14.70
CA THR A 45 11.54 9.29 -15.12
C THR A 45 11.65 9.19 -16.64
N THR A 46 11.13 8.11 -17.23
CA THR A 46 11.34 7.84 -18.68
C THR A 46 10.59 8.82 -19.57
N TYR A 47 9.34 9.15 -19.22
CA TYR A 47 8.60 10.23 -19.89
C TYR A 47 8.88 11.61 -19.29
N SER A 48 9.63 11.67 -18.18
CA SER A 48 9.96 12.90 -17.47
C SER A 48 8.72 13.73 -17.12
N PHE A 49 7.62 13.07 -16.69
CA PHE A 49 6.43 13.78 -16.25
C PHE A 49 6.76 14.63 -15.02
N PRO A 50 6.59 15.96 -15.07
CA PRO A 50 7.19 16.86 -14.10
C PRO A 50 6.46 16.92 -12.75
N SER A 51 5.28 16.30 -12.63
CA SER A 51 4.45 16.41 -11.43
C SER A 51 4.11 15.06 -10.78
N PRO A 52 4.89 14.65 -9.77
CA PRO A 52 4.53 13.51 -8.93
C PRO A 52 3.19 13.70 -8.20
N LEU A 53 2.85 14.93 -7.82
CA LEU A 53 1.60 15.23 -7.10
C LEU A 53 0.36 15.01 -7.97
N ILE A 54 0.41 15.41 -9.24
CA ILE A 54 -0.71 15.21 -10.17
C ILE A 54 -0.91 13.72 -10.49
N LEU A 55 0.18 12.95 -10.59
CA LEU A 55 0.07 11.49 -10.70
C LEU A 55 -0.63 10.89 -9.47
N GLY A 56 -0.27 11.35 -8.27
CA GLY A 56 -0.91 10.93 -7.03
C GLY A 56 -2.39 11.30 -6.94
N ILE A 57 -2.76 12.50 -7.42
CA ILE A 57 -4.17 12.93 -7.55
C ILE A 57 -4.94 11.99 -8.47
N GLY A 58 -4.35 11.57 -9.61
CA GLY A 58 -4.93 10.58 -10.50
C GLY A 58 -5.18 9.21 -9.83
N GLN A 59 -4.22 8.74 -9.02
CA GLN A 59 -4.34 7.49 -8.25
C GLN A 59 -5.45 7.56 -7.20
N MET A 60 -5.55 8.68 -6.47
CA MET A 60 -6.63 8.91 -5.50
C MET A 60 -7.99 9.02 -6.18
N ALA A 61 -8.09 9.80 -7.27
CA ALA A 61 -9.33 9.94 -8.05
C ALA A 61 -9.82 8.59 -8.58
N THR A 62 -8.89 7.77 -9.10
CA THR A 62 -9.21 6.41 -9.58
C THR A 62 -9.74 5.54 -8.45
N THR A 63 -9.14 5.60 -7.26
CA THR A 63 -9.62 4.89 -6.07
C THR A 63 -11.04 5.30 -5.69
N ILE A 64 -11.31 6.61 -5.65
CA ILE A 64 -12.64 7.15 -5.33
C ILE A 64 -13.67 6.68 -6.35
N VAL A 65 -13.38 6.81 -7.65
CA VAL A 65 -14.29 6.43 -8.74
C VAL A 65 -14.60 4.93 -8.69
N ILE A 66 -13.58 4.07 -8.61
CA ILE A 66 -13.78 2.61 -8.60
C ILE A 66 -14.64 2.19 -7.40
N LEU A 67 -14.34 2.70 -6.20
CA LEU A 67 -15.08 2.32 -4.99
C LEU A 67 -16.51 2.89 -5.00
N TYR A 68 -16.69 4.13 -5.46
CA TYR A 68 -18.03 4.73 -5.55
C TYR A 68 -18.91 4.01 -6.56
N VAL A 69 -18.39 3.74 -7.77
CA VAL A 69 -19.11 2.97 -8.80
C VAL A 69 -19.42 1.56 -8.30
N SER A 70 -18.49 0.91 -7.61
CA SER A 70 -18.73 -0.42 -7.02
C SER A 70 -19.82 -0.40 -5.96
N LYS A 71 -19.92 0.68 -5.16
CA LYS A 71 -21.01 0.89 -4.19
C LYS A 71 -22.36 1.12 -4.87
N LEU A 72 -22.40 1.92 -5.94
CA LEU A 72 -23.63 2.14 -6.72
C LEU A 72 -24.16 0.85 -7.35
N ASN A 73 -23.27 -0.03 -7.80
CA ASN A 73 -23.61 -1.35 -8.33
C ASN A 73 -23.88 -2.40 -7.24
N LYS A 74 -23.87 -2.01 -5.95
CA LYS A 74 -24.07 -2.90 -4.79
C LYS A 74 -23.09 -4.08 -4.71
N ILE A 75 -21.91 -3.95 -5.33
CA ILE A 75 -20.83 -4.94 -5.27
C ILE A 75 -20.13 -4.87 -3.91
N ILE A 76 -19.98 -3.65 -3.37
CA ILE A 76 -19.36 -3.40 -2.07
C ILE A 76 -20.28 -2.52 -1.22
N GLN A 77 -20.15 -2.66 0.09
CA GLN A 77 -20.87 -1.84 1.06
C GLN A 77 -19.89 -1.16 2.00
N PHE A 78 -20.11 0.13 2.24
CA PHE A 78 -19.44 0.90 3.27
C PHE A 78 -20.35 2.05 3.73
N PRO A 79 -20.19 2.54 4.97
CA PRO A 79 -21.06 3.56 5.55
C PRO A 79 -21.13 4.82 4.70
N ASP A 80 -22.29 5.48 4.67
CA ASP A 80 -22.43 6.81 4.09
C ASP A 80 -21.73 7.88 4.92
N PHE A 81 -21.49 9.04 4.29
CA PHE A 81 -20.69 10.09 4.92
C PHE A 81 -21.38 10.60 6.20
N ASN A 82 -20.62 10.61 7.29
CA ASN A 82 -21.03 11.15 8.58
C ASN A 82 -19.94 12.12 9.07
N LYS A 83 -20.32 13.21 9.73
CA LYS A 83 -19.41 14.19 10.35
C LYS A 83 -18.45 13.59 11.36
N THR A 84 -18.73 12.39 11.89
CA THR A 84 -17.82 11.65 12.78
C THR A 84 -16.65 10.99 12.04
N ILE A 85 -16.78 10.70 10.75
CA ILE A 85 -15.79 9.96 9.95
C ILE A 85 -14.40 10.63 9.91
N PRO A 86 -14.28 11.95 9.68
CA PRO A 86 -12.97 12.61 9.75
C PRO A 86 -12.25 12.40 11.08
N VAL A 87 -12.99 12.50 12.20
CA VAL A 87 -12.44 12.31 13.55
C VAL A 87 -12.04 10.86 13.78
N LYS A 88 -12.84 9.90 13.31
CA LYS A 88 -12.52 8.48 13.39
C LYS A 88 -11.27 8.12 12.61
N LEU A 89 -11.07 8.74 11.45
CA LEU A 89 -9.93 8.44 10.57
C LEU A 89 -8.65 9.15 10.98
N PHE A 90 -8.70 10.27 11.69
CA PHE A 90 -7.50 10.96 12.12
C PHE A 90 -6.60 10.05 12.99
N PRO A 91 -5.26 10.03 12.79
CA PRO A 91 -4.44 10.86 11.89
C PRO A 91 -4.19 10.25 10.49
N LEU A 92 -4.89 9.18 10.11
CA LEU A 92 -4.59 8.35 8.95
C LEU A 92 -4.48 9.12 7.62
N PRO A 93 -5.39 10.05 7.27
CA PRO A 93 -5.27 10.81 6.03
C PRO A 93 -3.96 11.60 5.91
N LEU A 94 -3.46 12.17 7.01
CA LEU A 94 -2.20 12.91 6.99
C LEU A 94 -1.00 12.00 6.75
N LEU A 95 -1.01 10.83 7.40
CA LEU A 95 0.05 9.83 7.23
C LEU A 95 0.07 9.30 5.80
N TYR A 96 -1.09 9.11 5.17
CA TYR A 96 -1.14 8.71 3.78
C TYR A 96 -0.68 9.83 2.84
N VAL A 97 -1.06 11.10 3.07
CA VAL A 97 -0.52 12.24 2.28
C VAL A 97 1.01 12.25 2.38
N GLY A 98 1.56 12.18 3.59
CA GLY A 98 3.01 12.14 3.81
C GLY A 98 3.68 10.99 3.05
N ASN A 99 3.13 9.78 3.16
CA ASN A 99 3.63 8.60 2.45
C ASN A 99 3.59 8.78 0.93
N HIS A 100 2.47 9.24 0.39
CA HIS A 100 2.26 9.37 -1.05
C HIS A 100 3.18 10.42 -1.67
N ILE A 101 3.30 11.58 -1.03
CA ILE A 101 4.17 12.67 -1.47
C ILE A 101 5.65 12.24 -1.41
N SER A 102 6.07 11.70 -0.27
CA SER A 102 7.48 11.28 -0.08
C SER A 102 7.88 10.13 -1.01
N GLY A 103 7.01 9.15 -1.23
CA GLY A 103 7.28 8.00 -2.08
C GLY A 103 7.34 8.35 -3.57
N LEU A 104 6.42 9.19 -4.07
CA LEU A 104 6.46 9.63 -5.47
C LEU A 104 7.60 10.62 -5.72
N SER A 105 7.87 11.52 -4.77
CA SER A 105 8.96 12.49 -4.88
C SER A 105 10.34 11.80 -4.85
N SER A 106 10.54 10.81 -3.98
CA SER A 106 11.79 10.03 -3.97
C SER A 106 11.97 9.27 -5.30
N THR A 107 10.92 8.65 -5.81
CA THR A 107 10.96 7.98 -7.13
C THR A 107 11.37 8.95 -8.23
N SER A 108 10.84 10.18 -8.24
CA SER A 108 11.21 11.20 -9.22
C SER A 108 12.66 11.67 -9.08
N LYS A 109 13.19 11.80 -7.85
CA LYS A 109 14.50 12.42 -7.57
C LYS A 109 15.68 11.45 -7.59
N LEU A 110 15.49 10.19 -7.19
CA LEU A 110 16.56 9.19 -7.19
C LEU A 110 16.71 8.45 -8.52
N SER A 111 15.78 8.65 -9.45
CA SER A 111 15.81 7.98 -10.75
C SER A 111 16.49 8.80 -11.84
N SER A 112 16.69 10.10 -11.62
CA SER A 112 17.25 11.03 -12.61
C SER A 112 18.77 11.20 -12.52
N ASP A 113 19.40 10.88 -11.38
CA ASP A 113 20.85 11.00 -11.21
C ASP A 113 21.39 9.85 -10.36
N LEU A 114 22.38 9.15 -10.90
CA LEU A 114 23.04 8.03 -10.21
C LEU A 114 24.10 8.48 -9.18
N SER A 115 24.22 9.79 -8.99
CA SER A 115 25.01 10.42 -7.94
C SER A 115 24.21 10.59 -6.65
N PHE A 116 24.91 10.72 -5.53
CA PHE A 116 24.28 10.98 -4.24
C PHE A 116 23.38 12.23 -4.28
N ASN A 117 22.08 12.04 -4.06
CA ASN A 117 21.09 13.11 -3.91
C ASN A 117 20.51 13.08 -2.49
N LEU A 118 21.05 13.94 -1.61
CA LEU A 118 20.62 14.04 -0.21
C LEU A 118 19.11 14.25 -0.07
N GLU A 119 18.53 15.09 -0.91
CA GLU A 119 17.10 15.39 -0.88
C GLU A 119 16.27 14.14 -1.19
N GLY A 120 16.65 13.38 -2.22
CA GLY A 120 16.06 12.09 -2.52
C GLY A 120 16.11 11.13 -1.33
N TYR A 121 17.28 10.98 -0.70
CA TYR A 121 17.44 10.09 0.46
C TYR A 121 16.62 10.54 1.67
N ILE A 122 16.47 11.85 1.91
CA ILE A 122 15.56 12.37 2.94
C ILE A 122 14.11 11.96 2.64
N PHE A 123 13.67 12.06 1.38
CA PHE A 123 12.32 11.61 1.00
C PHE A 123 12.13 10.09 1.17
N VAL A 124 13.14 9.27 0.90
CA VAL A 124 13.08 7.81 1.20
C VAL A 124 12.92 7.58 2.70
N PHE A 125 13.74 8.24 3.52
CA PHE A 125 13.67 8.10 4.97
C PHE A 125 12.30 8.52 5.53
N LEU A 126 11.76 9.66 5.08
CA LEU A 126 10.42 10.10 5.44
C LEU A 126 9.35 9.11 4.98
N ASN A 127 9.51 8.55 3.77
CA ASN A 127 8.59 7.55 3.25
C ASN A 127 8.53 6.31 4.14
N ASP A 128 9.67 5.84 4.64
CA ASP A 128 9.72 4.68 5.54
C ASP A 128 8.98 4.95 6.86
N ILE A 129 9.16 6.15 7.44
CA ILE A 129 8.43 6.57 8.65
C ILE A 129 6.92 6.58 8.42
N PHE A 130 6.47 7.24 7.34
CA PHE A 130 5.05 7.33 7.03
C PHE A 130 4.45 5.98 6.64
N THR A 131 5.20 5.12 5.95
CA THR A 131 4.77 3.76 5.59
C THR A 131 4.56 2.92 6.84
N ALA A 132 5.52 2.94 7.78
CA ALA A 132 5.39 2.23 9.04
C ALA A 132 4.19 2.74 9.85
N ALA A 133 4.03 4.06 9.99
CA ALA A 133 2.89 4.66 10.69
C ALA A 133 1.56 4.30 10.02
N ASN A 134 1.47 4.41 8.69
CA ASN A 134 0.27 4.02 7.94
C ASN A 134 -0.12 2.58 8.16
N GLY A 135 0.85 1.65 8.18
CA GLY A 135 0.57 0.24 8.43
C GLY A 135 -0.08 -0.01 9.79
N VAL A 136 0.45 0.63 10.84
CA VAL A 136 -0.08 0.50 12.21
C VAL A 136 -1.46 1.13 12.33
N TYR A 137 -1.62 2.40 11.93
CA TYR A 137 -2.90 3.11 12.08
C TYR A 137 -3.99 2.57 11.15
N THR A 138 -3.65 2.10 9.94
CA THR A 138 -4.62 1.43 9.05
C THR A 138 -5.21 0.21 9.74
N LYS A 139 -4.37 -0.62 10.36
CA LYS A 139 -4.82 -1.82 11.07
C LYS A 139 -5.68 -1.49 12.29
N GLN A 140 -5.35 -0.44 13.04
CA GLN A 140 -6.14 0.01 14.18
C GLN A 140 -7.53 0.56 13.78
N LYS A 141 -7.64 1.20 12.61
CA LYS A 141 -8.87 1.85 12.13
C LYS A 141 -9.73 0.96 11.22
N MET A 142 -9.35 -0.30 11.07
CA MET A 142 -9.99 -1.28 10.20
C MET A 142 -11.16 -2.03 10.81
N ASP A 143 -11.66 -1.59 11.97
CA ASP A 143 -12.78 -2.22 12.64
C ASP A 143 -13.98 -2.37 11.67
N PRO A 144 -14.43 -3.62 11.39
CA PRO A 144 -15.57 -3.88 10.52
C PRO A 144 -16.86 -3.21 11.00
N LYS A 145 -17.00 -2.96 12.31
CA LYS A 145 -18.16 -2.31 12.91
C LYS A 145 -18.17 -0.79 12.71
N GLU A 146 -17.05 -0.20 12.29
CA GLU A 146 -16.94 1.23 12.01
C GLU A 146 -16.97 1.54 10.52
N LEU A 147 -15.81 1.54 9.85
CA LEU A 147 -15.68 1.90 8.44
C LEU A 147 -15.49 0.69 7.52
N GLY A 148 -14.94 -0.40 8.06
CA GLY A 148 -14.48 -1.55 7.27
C GLY A 148 -13.39 -1.19 6.24
N LYS A 149 -12.89 -2.22 5.54
CA LYS A 149 -11.80 -2.07 4.55
C LYS A 149 -12.10 -1.03 3.46
N TYR A 150 -13.30 -1.08 2.86
CA TYR A 150 -13.66 -0.20 1.74
C TYR A 150 -13.92 1.24 2.18
N GLY A 151 -14.52 1.44 3.37
CA GLY A 151 -14.74 2.77 3.92
C GLY A 151 -13.42 3.46 4.27
N VAL A 152 -12.48 2.73 4.88
CA VAL A 152 -11.13 3.25 5.16
C VAL A 152 -10.46 3.71 3.88
N LEU A 153 -10.44 2.91 2.80
CA LEU A 153 -9.87 3.32 1.51
C LEU A 153 -10.54 4.57 0.94
N PHE A 154 -11.87 4.54 0.83
CA PHE A 154 -12.63 5.58 0.14
C PHE A 154 -12.49 6.93 0.82
N TYR A 155 -12.74 6.99 2.13
CA TYR A 155 -12.69 8.25 2.87
C TYR A 155 -11.26 8.77 3.03
N ASN A 156 -10.28 7.89 3.15
CA ASN A 156 -8.88 8.28 3.14
C ASN A 156 -8.50 8.98 1.83
N ALA A 157 -8.82 8.37 0.67
CA ALA A 157 -8.57 9.00 -0.62
C ALA A 157 -9.30 10.35 -0.78
N CYS A 158 -10.58 10.43 -0.35
CA CYS A 158 -11.35 11.68 -0.36
C CYS A 158 -10.72 12.79 0.51
N PHE A 159 -10.17 12.45 1.67
CA PHE A 159 -9.54 13.44 2.55
C PHE A 159 -8.13 13.81 2.11
N MET A 160 -7.40 12.91 1.44
CA MET A 160 -6.06 13.19 0.93
C MET A 160 -6.08 14.04 -0.34
N ILE A 161 -7.08 13.89 -1.22
CA ILE A 161 -7.08 14.56 -2.53
C ILE A 161 -7.12 16.08 -2.40
N ILE A 162 -7.86 16.61 -1.42
CA ILE A 162 -8.01 18.04 -1.17
C ILE A 162 -6.66 18.70 -0.79
N PRO A 163 -5.98 18.30 0.30
CA PRO A 163 -4.69 18.90 0.66
C PRO A 163 -3.63 18.65 -0.41
N THR A 164 -3.62 17.49 -1.08
CA THR A 164 -2.65 17.22 -2.16
C THR A 164 -2.87 18.15 -3.35
N PHE A 165 -4.13 18.44 -3.71
CA PHE A 165 -4.45 19.39 -4.76
C PHE A 165 -4.05 20.82 -4.39
N VAL A 166 -4.30 21.24 -3.14
CA VAL A 166 -3.85 22.55 -2.63
C VAL A 166 -2.32 22.67 -2.70
N ILE A 167 -1.60 21.65 -2.25
CA ILE A 167 -0.13 21.62 -2.33
C ILE A 167 0.32 21.67 -3.80
N SER A 168 -0.34 20.93 -4.69
CA SER A 168 0.02 20.91 -6.11
C SER A 168 -0.16 22.27 -6.81
N ILE A 169 -1.15 23.05 -6.39
CA ILE A 169 -1.29 24.45 -6.83
C ILE A 169 -0.17 25.30 -6.24
N SER A 170 0.11 25.18 -4.94
CA SER A 170 1.09 26.05 -4.27
C SER A 170 2.53 25.76 -4.66
N THR A 171 2.88 24.53 -5.04
CA THR A 171 4.22 24.16 -5.55
C THR A 171 4.40 24.41 -7.04
N GLY A 172 3.32 24.75 -7.76
CA GLY A 172 3.34 24.90 -9.22
C GLY A 172 3.36 23.57 -10.00
N ASP A 173 3.25 22.44 -9.31
CA ASP A 173 3.13 21.10 -9.91
C ASP A 173 1.99 21.01 -10.91
N LEU A 174 0.83 21.61 -10.58
CA LEU A 174 -0.33 21.60 -11.45
C LEU A 174 -0.03 22.33 -12.77
N GLN A 175 0.65 23.47 -12.71
CA GLN A 175 1.03 24.23 -13.90
C GLN A 175 2.00 23.43 -14.77
N GLN A 176 3.05 22.86 -14.17
CA GLN A 176 4.02 22.02 -14.88
C GLN A 176 3.35 20.80 -15.54
N ALA A 177 2.37 20.19 -14.86
CA ALA A 177 1.59 19.11 -15.45
C ALA A 177 0.77 19.58 -16.66
N THR A 178 0.12 20.74 -16.61
CA THR A 178 -0.68 21.24 -17.75
C THR A 178 0.15 21.57 -18.98
N GLU A 179 1.40 21.99 -18.79
CA GLU A 179 2.33 22.34 -19.87
C GLU A 179 3.06 21.11 -20.45
N PHE A 180 2.80 19.91 -19.92
CA PHE A 180 3.49 18.70 -20.33
C PHE A 180 3.17 18.30 -21.78
N SER A 181 4.22 18.17 -22.61
CA SER A 181 4.09 18.00 -24.05
C SER A 181 3.54 16.63 -24.49
N HIS A 182 3.65 15.59 -23.66
CA HIS A 182 3.28 14.21 -24.05
C HIS A 182 1.83 13.84 -23.71
N TRP A 183 0.96 14.77 -23.32
CA TRP A 183 -0.47 14.46 -23.08
C TRP A 183 -1.20 13.87 -24.28
N ARG A 184 -0.68 14.04 -25.50
CA ARG A 184 -1.24 13.45 -26.73
C ARG A 184 -0.61 12.11 -27.11
N ASN A 185 0.44 11.67 -26.40
CA ASN A 185 1.10 10.41 -26.66
C ASN A 185 0.31 9.25 -26.02
N ILE A 186 -0.22 8.35 -26.86
CA ILE A 186 -1.07 7.23 -26.43
C ILE A 186 -0.34 6.32 -25.43
N LEU A 187 0.96 6.07 -25.62
CA LEU A 187 1.73 5.22 -24.72
C LEU A 187 1.90 5.90 -23.35
N PHE A 188 2.17 7.21 -23.32
CA PHE A 188 2.21 7.97 -22.07
C PHE A 188 0.87 7.91 -21.33
N ILE A 189 -0.24 8.21 -22.02
CA ILE A 189 -1.59 8.16 -21.42
C ILE A 189 -1.86 6.77 -20.85
N THR A 190 -1.53 5.72 -21.60
CA THR A 190 -1.71 4.33 -21.15
C THR A 190 -0.90 4.05 -19.88
N GLN A 191 0.36 4.46 -19.82
CA GLN A 191 1.21 4.29 -18.63
C GLN A 191 0.72 5.12 -17.43
N PHE A 192 0.24 6.35 -17.69
CA PHE A 192 -0.33 7.22 -16.65
C PHE A 192 -1.61 6.61 -16.06
N LEU A 193 -2.54 6.14 -16.90
CA LEU A 193 -3.76 5.47 -16.46
C LEU A 193 -3.47 4.13 -15.77
N LEU A 194 -2.50 3.36 -16.28
CA LEU A 194 -2.05 2.12 -15.65
C LEU A 194 -1.45 2.40 -14.26
N SER A 195 -0.65 3.46 -14.10
CA SER A 195 -0.17 3.91 -12.80
C SER A 195 -1.33 4.26 -11.86
N CYS A 196 -2.35 4.97 -12.37
CA CYS A 196 -3.53 5.31 -11.59
C CYS A 196 -4.28 4.06 -11.08
N LEU A 197 -4.46 3.06 -11.95
CA LEU A 197 -5.08 1.79 -11.60
C LEU A 197 -4.22 0.98 -10.61
N LEU A 198 -2.92 0.88 -10.86
CA LEU A 198 -1.99 0.19 -9.97
C LEU A 198 -1.88 0.88 -8.61
N GLY A 199 -2.06 2.20 -8.53
CA GLY A 199 -2.12 2.95 -7.27
C GLY A 199 -3.32 2.52 -6.42
N PHE A 200 -4.49 2.37 -7.04
CA PHE A 200 -5.66 1.77 -6.39
C PHE A 200 -5.38 0.32 -5.94
N LEU A 201 -4.84 -0.52 -6.83
CA LEU A 201 -4.55 -1.92 -6.52
C LEU A 201 -3.51 -2.06 -5.39
N LEU A 202 -2.50 -1.19 -5.35
CA LEU A 202 -1.53 -1.12 -4.25
C LEU A 202 -2.24 -0.78 -2.94
N MET A 203 -3.06 0.27 -2.92
CA MET A 203 -3.76 0.69 -1.70
C MET A 203 -4.70 -0.41 -1.19
N TYR A 204 -5.46 -1.02 -2.09
CA TYR A 204 -6.36 -2.13 -1.77
C TYR A 204 -5.59 -3.37 -1.27
N SER A 205 -4.54 -3.78 -1.98
CA SER A 205 -3.73 -4.95 -1.59
C SER A 205 -2.99 -4.75 -0.28
N THR A 206 -2.50 -3.54 0.03
CA THR A 206 -1.88 -3.19 1.32
C THR A 206 -2.85 -3.38 2.47
N VAL A 207 -4.08 -2.86 2.28
CA VAL A 207 -5.18 -2.99 3.25
C VAL A 207 -5.62 -4.43 3.40
N LEU A 208 -5.76 -5.16 2.30
CA LEU A 208 -6.14 -6.58 2.30
C LEU A 208 -5.08 -7.45 2.99
N CYS A 209 -3.80 -7.20 2.71
CA CYS A 209 -2.69 -7.86 3.36
C CYS A 209 -2.67 -7.54 4.86
N SER A 210 -2.90 -6.28 5.25
CA SER A 210 -2.97 -5.87 6.67
C SER A 210 -4.20 -6.43 7.40
N TYR A 211 -5.26 -6.75 6.67
CA TYR A 211 -6.46 -7.39 7.21
C TYR A 211 -6.19 -8.86 7.55
N TYR A 212 -5.65 -9.63 6.62
CA TYR A 212 -5.41 -11.08 6.83
C TYR A 212 -4.09 -11.40 7.55
N ASN A 213 -3.07 -10.56 7.41
CA ASN A 213 -1.76 -10.75 8.00
C ASN A 213 -1.47 -9.76 9.14
N SER A 214 -0.39 -10.01 9.87
CA SER A 214 0.11 -9.04 10.84
C SER A 214 0.71 -7.82 10.12
N ALA A 215 0.81 -6.68 10.83
CA ALA A 215 1.53 -5.51 10.32
C ALA A 215 2.99 -5.88 9.98
N LEU A 216 3.59 -6.76 10.78
CA LEU A 216 4.94 -7.29 10.56
C LEU A 216 5.06 -7.99 9.19
N THR A 217 4.17 -8.92 8.84
CA THR A 217 4.23 -9.61 7.54
C THR A 217 4.16 -8.65 6.36
N THR A 218 3.33 -7.59 6.46
CA THR A 218 3.21 -6.57 5.42
C THR A 218 4.54 -5.82 5.22
N THR A 219 5.24 -5.50 6.31
CA THR A 219 6.59 -4.91 6.27
C THR A 219 7.60 -5.84 5.63
N VAL A 220 7.56 -7.15 5.95
CA VAL A 220 8.46 -8.15 5.37
C VAL A 220 8.29 -8.26 3.85
N VAL A 221 7.05 -8.36 3.38
CA VAL A 221 6.77 -8.40 1.93
C VAL A 221 7.26 -7.12 1.25
N GLY A 222 7.10 -5.97 1.91
CA GLY A 222 7.64 -4.69 1.44
C GLY A 222 9.17 -4.70 1.31
N ALA A 223 9.87 -5.27 2.30
CA ALA A 223 11.32 -5.41 2.28
C ALA A 223 11.78 -6.32 1.14
N VAL A 224 11.13 -7.48 0.96
CA VAL A 224 11.41 -8.39 -0.16
C VAL A 224 11.24 -7.68 -1.51
N LYS A 225 10.16 -6.91 -1.68
CA LYS A 225 9.93 -6.09 -2.88
C LYS A 225 11.07 -5.08 -3.12
N ASN A 226 11.52 -4.38 -2.07
CA ASN A 226 12.63 -3.42 -2.18
C ASN A 226 13.92 -4.13 -2.64
N ILE A 227 14.22 -5.32 -2.10
CA ILE A 227 15.34 -6.17 -2.52
C ILE A 227 15.21 -6.51 -4.01
N SER A 228 14.03 -6.96 -4.46
CA SER A 228 13.79 -7.31 -5.86
C SER A 228 14.00 -6.12 -6.80
N ILE A 229 13.47 -4.94 -6.44
CA ILE A 229 13.63 -3.70 -7.23
C ILE A 229 15.11 -3.33 -7.34
N ALA A 230 15.87 -3.44 -6.25
CA ALA A 230 17.29 -3.10 -6.25
C ALA A 230 18.09 -4.00 -7.21
N TYR A 231 17.93 -5.32 -7.14
CA TYR A 231 18.64 -6.24 -8.06
C TYR A 231 18.18 -6.11 -9.50
N ILE A 232 16.87 -5.93 -9.76
CA ILE A 232 16.38 -5.68 -11.12
C ILE A 232 16.92 -4.36 -11.66
N GLY A 233 17.04 -3.33 -10.82
CA GLY A 233 17.70 -2.08 -11.16
C GLY A 233 19.17 -2.26 -11.53
N ILE A 234 19.90 -3.15 -10.85
CA ILE A 234 21.29 -3.47 -11.19
C ILE A 234 21.39 -4.27 -12.50
N LEU A 235 20.49 -5.23 -12.72
CA LEU A 235 20.54 -6.13 -13.89
C LEU A 235 20.04 -5.48 -15.17
N PHE A 236 18.99 -4.65 -15.08
CA PHE A 236 18.28 -4.09 -16.23
C PHE A 236 18.26 -2.56 -16.27
N GLY A 237 18.71 -1.89 -15.22
CA GLY A 237 18.84 -0.44 -15.20
C GLY A 237 20.00 -0.03 -16.09
N ARG A 238 19.68 0.46 -17.30
CA ARG A 238 20.66 1.01 -18.25
C ARG A 238 21.54 2.12 -17.64
N ASP A 239 21.03 2.77 -16.61
CA ASP A 239 21.66 3.91 -15.97
C ASP A 239 22.50 3.53 -14.74
N TYR A 240 22.53 2.25 -14.33
CA TYR A 240 23.26 1.81 -13.15
C TYR A 240 24.77 1.64 -13.41
N ILE A 241 25.56 2.55 -12.85
CA ILE A 241 27.02 2.47 -12.72
C ILE A 241 27.33 1.56 -11.53
N PHE A 242 27.83 0.37 -11.84
CA PHE A 242 28.24 -0.58 -10.83
C PHE A 242 29.43 -0.04 -10.02
N SER A 243 29.26 0.04 -8.71
CA SER A 243 30.33 0.26 -7.74
C SER A 243 30.36 -0.89 -6.74
N VAL A 244 31.55 -1.46 -6.52
CA VAL A 244 31.76 -2.57 -5.57
C VAL A 244 31.31 -2.16 -4.16
N LEU A 245 31.56 -0.91 -3.76
CA LEU A 245 31.17 -0.40 -2.45
C LEU A 245 29.64 -0.28 -2.31
N ASN A 246 28.96 0.19 -3.36
CA ASN A 246 27.50 0.22 -3.38
C ASN A 246 26.91 -1.19 -3.35
N PHE A 247 27.51 -2.13 -4.10
CA PHE A 247 27.09 -3.52 -4.10
C PHE A 247 27.24 -4.17 -2.71
N ILE A 248 28.39 -4.02 -2.06
CA ILE A 248 28.61 -4.54 -0.69
C ILE A 248 27.63 -3.91 0.30
N GLY A 249 27.50 -2.57 0.28
CA GLY A 249 26.58 -1.86 1.18
C GLY A 249 25.13 -2.30 1.02
N LEU A 250 24.70 -2.49 -0.24
CA LEU A 250 23.37 -3.00 -0.56
C LEU A 250 23.17 -4.41 0.01
N ASN A 251 24.10 -5.35 -0.22
CA ASN A 251 23.99 -6.72 0.30
C ASN A 251 23.97 -6.75 1.85
N ILE A 252 24.77 -5.91 2.52
CA ILE A 252 24.75 -5.77 3.98
C ILE A 252 23.38 -5.27 4.46
N CYS A 253 22.83 -4.22 3.82
CA CYS A 253 21.53 -3.67 4.16
C CYS A 253 20.41 -4.72 4.00
N MET A 254 20.39 -5.42 2.88
CA MET A 254 19.39 -6.47 2.62
C MET A 254 19.53 -7.63 3.59
N GLY A 255 20.75 -8.11 3.84
CA GLY A 255 21.03 -9.18 4.79
C GLY A 255 20.59 -8.84 6.21
N GLY A 256 20.87 -7.60 6.65
CA GLY A 256 20.40 -7.09 7.95
C GLY A 256 18.88 -7.06 8.06
N GLY A 257 18.17 -6.62 7.02
CA GLY A 257 16.70 -6.60 6.98
C GLY A 257 16.08 -8.01 7.05
N VAL A 258 16.66 -8.98 6.35
CA VAL A 258 16.24 -10.39 6.41
C VAL A 258 16.51 -10.98 7.79
N MET A 259 17.69 -10.72 8.36
CA MET A 259 18.05 -11.21 9.71
C MET A 259 17.12 -10.64 10.78
N TYR A 260 16.89 -9.32 10.77
CA TYR A 260 15.95 -8.67 11.68
C TYR A 260 14.55 -9.28 11.59
N THR A 261 14.07 -9.50 10.36
CA THR A 261 12.77 -10.14 10.10
C THR A 261 12.71 -11.54 10.71
N PHE A 262 13.74 -12.36 10.45
CA PHE A 262 13.80 -13.73 10.94
C PHE A 262 13.77 -13.78 12.48
N LEU A 263 14.57 -12.94 13.13
CA LEU A 263 14.58 -12.83 14.59
C LEU A 263 13.24 -12.37 15.16
N THR A 264 12.58 -11.42 14.49
CA THR A 264 11.29 -10.87 14.95
C THR A 264 10.16 -11.89 14.80
N ILE A 265 10.18 -12.71 13.74
CA ILE A 265 9.20 -13.80 13.55
C ILE A 265 9.39 -14.93 14.59
N GLN A 266 10.63 -15.18 15.03
CA GLN A 266 10.95 -16.20 16.04
C GLN A 266 10.83 -15.73 17.49
N GLY A 267 10.83 -14.42 17.73
CA GLY A 267 10.69 -13.85 19.07
C GLY A 267 9.32 -14.16 19.70
N PRO A 268 9.23 -14.19 21.04
CA PRO A 268 7.95 -14.37 21.72
C PRO A 268 6.98 -13.23 21.34
N GLU A 269 5.77 -13.57 20.89
CA GLU A 269 4.72 -12.57 20.63
C GLU A 269 4.50 -11.73 21.89
N HIS A 270 4.65 -10.41 21.81
CA HIS A 270 4.05 -9.52 22.79
C HIS A 270 2.52 -9.72 22.76
N PRO A 271 1.82 -9.72 23.91
CA PRO A 271 0.40 -10.05 23.97
C PRO A 271 -0.40 -9.20 22.98
N LYS A 272 -1.09 -9.86 22.05
CA LYS A 272 -2.07 -9.25 21.17
C LYS A 272 -3.07 -8.48 22.02
N GLN A 273 -3.27 -7.19 21.76
CA GLN A 273 -4.55 -6.56 22.07
C GLN A 273 -5.60 -7.28 21.22
N GLN A 274 -6.25 -8.28 21.81
CA GLN A 274 -7.42 -8.93 21.25
C GLN A 274 -8.51 -7.86 21.11
N VAL A 275 -8.77 -7.44 19.88
CA VAL A 275 -10.11 -6.97 19.52
C VAL A 275 -10.84 -8.22 19.06
N ASP A 276 -11.91 -8.55 19.77
CA ASP A 276 -12.67 -9.81 19.74
C ASP A 276 -12.82 -10.41 18.33
N GLU A 277 -12.08 -11.49 18.06
CA GLU A 277 -12.10 -12.26 16.82
C GLU A 277 -13.32 -13.21 16.74
N GLU A 278 -14.30 -13.05 17.64
CA GLU A 278 -15.51 -13.91 17.74
C GLU A 278 -16.74 -13.34 17.01
N ASN A 279 -16.57 -12.47 16.01
CA ASN A 279 -17.69 -12.02 15.18
C ASN A 279 -17.23 -11.74 13.73
N ILE A 280 -16.78 -12.80 13.04
CA ILE A 280 -16.90 -12.84 11.58
C ILE A 280 -18.31 -13.39 11.30
N PRO A 281 -19.28 -12.58 10.84
CA PRO A 281 -20.54 -13.13 10.40
C PRO A 281 -20.22 -14.00 9.17
N THR A 282 -20.44 -15.29 9.30
CA THR A 282 -20.63 -16.15 8.14
C THR A 282 -21.89 -15.61 7.44
N ASP A 283 -21.77 -15.23 6.17
CA ASP A 283 -22.83 -14.70 5.29
C ASP A 283 -23.99 -15.71 5.05
N THR A 284 -24.18 -16.67 5.94
CA THR A 284 -25.16 -17.76 5.84
C THR A 284 -26.35 -17.57 6.80
N LYS A 285 -26.34 -16.54 7.66
CA LYS A 285 -27.43 -16.31 8.65
C LYS A 285 -28.42 -15.19 8.30
N LEU A 286 -28.29 -14.52 7.16
CA LEU A 286 -29.25 -13.49 6.73
C LEU A 286 -30.44 -14.08 5.92
N GLU A 287 -30.29 -15.27 5.33
CA GLU A 287 -31.38 -15.91 4.56
C GLU A 287 -32.44 -16.61 5.43
N SER A 288 -32.14 -16.94 6.69
CA SER A 288 -33.10 -17.64 7.56
C SER A 288 -33.95 -16.73 8.46
N ALA A 289 -33.85 -15.41 8.29
CA ALA A 289 -34.61 -14.42 9.08
C ALA A 289 -35.69 -13.68 8.26
N ILE A 290 -35.88 -14.06 6.99
CA ILE A 290 -36.85 -13.44 6.07
C ILE A 290 -37.83 -14.49 5.48
N ALA A 291 -37.90 -15.69 6.06
CA ALA A 291 -38.94 -16.68 5.73
C ALA A 291 -40.01 -16.74 6.83
#